data_AF-A0A6A8V423-F1
#
_entry.id   AF-A0A6A8V423-F1
#
_cell.length_a   1.000
_cell.length_b   1.000
_cell.length_c   1.000
_cell.angle_alpha   90.00
_cell.angle_beta   90.00
_cell.angle_gamma   90.00
#
_symmetry.space_group_name_H-M   'P 1'
#
loop_
_entity.id
_entity.type
_entity.pdbx_description
1 polymer ?
#
loop_
_entity_poly.entity_id
_entity_poly.type
_entity_poly.pdbx_seq_one_letter_code
_entity_poly.pdbx_strand_id
1 'polypeptide(L)'
;MRKRIKPVVLLVFFIGFISFLVLSRTIADMQAREQQETTQTIPNSNTPRKTTTASSSSKKEDINPELVGRPIIDISGWQLPSEIDYDVLSQNVGGVIVRVHSGAQAKKENAATYLNGLDKSYKTHIQEFQKRNIPVAVYAYVAAKDKKEMEKEAEEFYKAASPYKPTYYWLDVEEKTMKDMNAGVEAFRAKLQALGAKNIGLYIGTYFMEEHSISTDKFTALWIPTYGFDDGYYNAAPDTNTEYDLHQYTSQGQLNGFSHYLDLNQIAPTQDQEAIYRKLFKVQKDGSSS
;
A
#
# COMPACT_ATOMS: atom_id res chain seq x y z
N MET A 1 47.30 -28.59 8.04
CA MET A 1 48.21 -27.68 8.77
C MET A 1 47.60 -26.27 8.79
N ARG A 2 47.11 -25.77 9.93
CA ARG A 2 46.62 -24.37 10.03
C ARG A 2 47.82 -23.42 10.09
N LYS A 3 47.97 -22.53 9.10
CA LYS A 3 48.97 -21.45 9.14
C LYS A 3 48.55 -20.46 10.23
N ARG A 4 49.35 -20.33 11.30
CA ARG A 4 49.11 -19.34 12.36
C ARG A 4 49.33 -17.93 11.79
N ILE A 5 48.33 -17.07 11.93
CA ILE A 5 48.42 -15.66 11.52
C ILE A 5 49.44 -14.98 12.44
N LYS A 6 50.38 -14.23 11.85
CA LYS A 6 51.41 -13.54 12.62
C LYS A 6 50.77 -12.44 13.48
N PRO A 7 51.14 -12.28 14.77
CA PRO A 7 50.55 -11.28 15.66
C PRO A 7 50.57 -9.86 15.09
N VAL A 8 51.60 -9.51 14.32
CA VAL A 8 51.75 -8.21 13.66
C VAL A 8 50.64 -7.95 12.63
N VAL A 9 50.18 -8.98 11.92
CA VAL A 9 49.10 -8.85 10.93
C VAL A 9 47.76 -8.58 11.63
N LEU A 10 47.53 -9.21 12.78
CA LEU A 10 46.35 -8.94 13.61
C LEU A 10 46.37 -7.51 14.14
N LEU A 11 47.53 -7.06 14.64
CA LEU A 11 47.69 -5.71 15.18
C LEU A 11 47.43 -4.63 14.11
N VAL A 12 47.99 -4.79 12.90
CA VAL A 12 47.75 -3.86 11.79
C VAL A 12 46.28 -3.85 11.37
N PHE A 13 45.62 -5.02 11.35
CA PHE A 13 44.19 -5.11 11.04
C PHE A 13 43.34 -4.34 12.06
N PHE A 14 43.58 -4.52 13.36
CA PHE A 14 42.82 -3.81 14.39
C PHE A 14 43.10 -2.31 14.40
N ILE A 15 44.33 -1.87 14.16
CA ILE A 15 44.65 -0.45 14.02
C ILE A 15 43.91 0.14 12.82
N GLY A 16 43.91 -0.54 11.67
CA GLY A 16 43.16 -0.10 10.49
C GLY A 16 41.65 -0.03 10.74
N PHE A 17 41.08 -1.03 11.42
CA PHE A 17 39.65 -1.08 11.73
C PHE A 17 39.22 0.01 12.71
N ILE A 18 40.01 0.28 13.75
CA ILE A 18 39.73 1.37 14.71
C ILE A 18 39.86 2.73 14.01
N SER A 19 40.88 2.90 13.17
CA SER A 19 41.06 4.13 12.38
C SER A 19 39.86 4.39 11.47
N PHE A 20 39.37 3.35 10.79
CA PHE A 20 38.19 3.43 9.94
C PHE A 20 36.94 3.85 10.73
N LEU A 21 36.68 3.23 11.89
CA LEU A 21 35.53 3.58 12.73
C LEU A 21 35.57 5.04 13.23
N VAL A 22 36.76 5.54 13.60
CA VAL A 22 36.93 6.93 14.03
C VAL A 22 36.70 7.89 12.86
N LEU A 23 37.27 7.61 11.68
CA LEU A 23 37.04 8.40 10.47
C LEU A 23 35.57 8.42 10.05
N SER A 24 34.90 7.26 10.05
CA SER A 24 33.46 7.17 9.72
C SER A 24 32.60 7.97 10.69
N ARG A 25 32.89 7.94 12.00
CA ARG A 25 32.20 8.79 12.98
C ARG A 25 32.43 10.27 12.73
N THR A 26 33.68 10.69 12.47
CA THR A 26 33.97 12.11 12.20
C THR A 26 33.27 12.61 10.94
N ILE A 27 33.14 11.80 9.89
CA ILE A 27 32.42 12.17 8.67
C ILE A 27 30.91 12.29 8.95
N ALA A 28 30.33 11.35 9.70
CA ALA A 28 28.92 11.42 10.09
C ALA A 28 28.63 12.66 10.96
N ASP A 29 29.52 12.99 11.91
CA ASP A 29 29.39 14.19 12.74
C ASP A 29 29.53 15.49 11.92
N MET A 30 30.41 15.50 10.90
CA MET A 30 30.54 16.64 9.98
C MET A 30 29.27 16.82 9.13
N GLN A 31 28.70 15.74 8.60
CA GLN A 31 27.44 15.80 7.84
C GLN A 31 26.26 16.26 8.70
N ALA A 32 26.18 15.80 9.96
CA ALA A 32 25.17 16.25 10.90
C ALA A 32 25.30 17.74 11.25
N ARG A 33 26.54 18.26 11.36
CA ARG A 33 26.79 19.70 11.57
C ARG A 33 26.45 20.53 10.34
N GLU A 34 26.77 20.06 9.15
CA GLU A 34 26.46 20.75 7.89
C GLU A 34 24.94 20.85 7.65
N GLN A 35 24.18 19.81 8.02
CA GLN A 35 22.70 19.85 8.03
C GLN A 35 22.13 20.81 9.08
N GLN A 36 22.76 20.93 10.25
CA GLN A 36 22.36 21.91 11.27
C GLN A 36 22.68 23.36 10.86
N GLU A 37 23.81 23.61 10.20
CA GLU A 37 24.16 24.93 9.68
C GLU A 37 23.24 25.36 8.53
N THR A 38 22.88 24.45 7.61
CA THR A 38 21.91 24.75 6.54
C THR A 38 20.49 25.01 7.07
N THR A 39 20.12 24.46 8.22
CA THR A 39 18.81 24.71 8.86
C THR A 39 18.77 26.03 9.65
N GLN A 40 19.93 26.58 10.04
CA GLN A 40 20.02 27.83 10.82
C GLN A 40 20.22 29.10 9.99
N THR A 41 20.57 29.00 8.70
CA THR A 41 20.73 30.15 7.80
C THR A 41 19.54 30.36 6.86
N ILE A 42 18.37 30.71 7.40
CA ILE A 42 17.33 31.42 6.65
C ILE A 42 17.30 32.87 7.17
N PRO A 43 17.70 33.88 6.37
CA PRO A 43 17.66 35.26 6.82
C PRO A 43 16.23 35.80 6.83
N ASN A 44 15.82 36.30 8.00
CA ASN A 44 14.68 37.19 8.17
C ASN A 44 14.93 38.49 7.40
N SER A 45 14.17 38.77 6.33
CA SER A 45 14.13 40.09 5.69
C SER A 45 12.73 40.69 5.75
N ASN A 46 12.54 41.60 6.71
CA ASN A 46 11.42 42.54 6.75
C ASN A 46 11.71 43.72 5.81
N THR A 47 10.96 43.85 4.71
CA THR A 47 10.69 45.13 4.03
C THR A 47 9.30 45.08 3.37
N PRO A 48 8.46 46.13 3.48
CA PRO A 48 7.02 46.03 3.19
C PRO A 48 6.72 46.18 1.70
N ARG A 49 5.91 45.28 1.14
CA ARG A 49 5.37 45.41 -0.22
C ARG A 49 3.86 45.21 -0.26
N LYS A 50 3.18 46.33 -0.55
CA LYS A 50 1.84 46.53 -1.11
C LYS A 50 0.83 45.38 -0.94
N THR A 51 -0.20 45.70 -0.15
CA THR A 51 -1.53 45.10 -0.17
C THR A 51 -2.07 45.05 -1.61
N THR A 52 -1.92 43.90 -2.26
CA THR A 52 -2.84 43.46 -3.30
C THR A 52 -3.75 42.45 -2.67
N THR A 53 -5.01 42.84 -2.53
CA THR A 53 -6.16 42.01 -2.14
C THR A 53 -6.19 40.77 -3.02
N ALA A 54 -5.58 39.68 -2.56
CA ALA A 54 -5.74 38.37 -3.16
C ALA A 54 -7.05 37.79 -2.62
N SER A 55 -8.08 37.94 -3.44
CA SER A 55 -9.35 37.24 -3.36
C SER A 55 -9.16 35.81 -2.87
N SER A 56 -9.83 35.48 -1.77
CA SER A 56 -10.02 34.12 -1.28
C SER A 56 -10.69 33.27 -2.35
N SER A 57 -9.90 32.58 -3.16
CA SER A 57 -10.39 31.42 -3.91
C SER A 57 -10.06 30.17 -3.09
N SER A 58 -10.96 29.84 -2.18
CA SER A 58 -10.96 28.56 -1.49
C SER A 58 -11.26 27.45 -2.52
N LYS A 59 -10.24 26.96 -3.23
CA LYS A 59 -10.32 25.61 -3.80
C LYS A 59 -10.28 24.65 -2.62
N LYS A 60 -11.45 24.14 -2.21
CA LYS A 60 -11.52 23.00 -1.29
C LYS A 60 -10.72 21.87 -1.94
N GLU A 61 -9.57 21.52 -1.38
CA GLU A 61 -8.80 20.38 -1.89
C GLU A 61 -9.60 19.09 -1.66
N ASP A 62 -9.70 18.27 -2.71
CA ASP A 62 -10.43 17.00 -2.70
C ASP A 62 -9.63 15.84 -2.05
N ILE A 63 -8.39 16.10 -1.64
CA ILE A 63 -7.48 15.17 -0.94
C ILE A 63 -6.70 15.92 0.14
N ASN A 64 -6.16 15.22 1.14
CA ASN A 64 -5.18 15.78 2.07
C ASN A 64 -3.77 15.64 1.46
N PRO A 65 -3.07 16.74 1.10
CA PRO A 65 -1.76 16.67 0.47
C PRO A 65 -0.69 16.04 1.37
N GLU A 66 -0.84 16.07 2.70
CA GLU A 66 0.13 15.47 3.62
C GLU A 66 0.16 13.94 3.56
N LEU A 67 -0.88 13.32 3.00
CA LEU A 67 -0.96 11.87 2.82
C LEU A 67 -0.25 11.40 1.54
N VAL A 68 -0.05 12.28 0.57
CA VAL A 68 0.62 11.96 -0.69
C VAL A 68 2.09 11.64 -0.41
N GLY A 69 2.57 10.51 -0.93
CA GLY A 69 3.95 10.06 -0.75
C GLY A 69 4.21 9.29 0.55
N ARG A 70 3.24 9.20 1.48
CA ARG A 70 3.32 8.23 2.58
C ARG A 70 3.08 6.81 2.06
N PRO A 71 3.62 5.77 2.71
CA PRO A 71 3.31 4.38 2.37
C PRO A 71 1.81 4.12 2.40
N ILE A 72 1.34 3.34 1.44
CA ILE A 72 0.00 2.76 1.45
C ILE A 72 0.14 1.34 1.98
N ILE A 73 -0.72 0.92 2.89
CA ILE A 73 -0.70 -0.46 3.39
C ILE A 73 -1.91 -1.23 2.89
N ASP A 74 -1.75 -2.53 2.73
CA ASP A 74 -2.89 -3.43 2.64
C ASP A 74 -2.88 -4.40 3.82
N ILE A 75 -4.07 -4.66 4.36
CA ILE A 75 -4.25 -5.41 5.61
C ILE A 75 -5.48 -6.30 5.55
N SER A 76 -5.47 -7.33 6.37
CA SER A 76 -6.52 -8.33 6.47
C SER A 76 -6.71 -8.77 7.92
N GLY A 77 -7.59 -9.75 8.14
CA GLY A 77 -7.76 -10.38 9.44
C GLY A 77 -6.52 -11.08 10.01
N TRP A 78 -5.42 -11.17 9.25
CA TRP A 78 -4.12 -11.63 9.78
C TRP A 78 -3.42 -10.57 10.63
N GLN A 79 -3.69 -9.29 10.41
CA GLN A 79 -3.23 -8.19 11.25
C GLN A 79 -4.31 -7.92 12.31
N LEU A 80 -4.18 -8.51 13.50
CA LEU A 80 -5.25 -8.48 14.50
C LEU A 80 -5.50 -7.04 14.99
N PRO A 81 -6.77 -6.55 14.97
CA PRO A 81 -7.07 -5.21 15.45
C PRO A 81 -6.62 -4.92 16.89
N SER A 82 -6.55 -5.94 17.75
CA SER A 82 -6.08 -5.82 19.13
C SER A 82 -4.58 -5.55 19.27
N GLU A 83 -3.82 -5.75 18.20
CA GLU A 83 -2.37 -5.57 18.14
C GLU A 83 -1.97 -4.28 17.41
N ILE A 84 -2.94 -3.55 16.87
CA ILE A 84 -2.73 -2.31 16.13
C ILE A 84 -3.07 -1.11 17.01
N ASP A 85 -2.08 -0.24 17.21
CA ASP A 85 -2.32 1.13 17.67
C ASP A 85 -2.70 1.98 16.45
N TYR A 86 -4.00 2.13 16.21
CA TYR A 86 -4.51 2.90 15.07
C TYR A 86 -4.23 4.40 15.18
N ASP A 87 -4.07 4.94 16.39
CA ASP A 87 -3.73 6.35 16.58
C ASP A 87 -2.32 6.63 16.07
N VAL A 88 -1.39 5.71 16.31
CA VAL A 88 -0.02 5.79 15.79
C VAL A 88 0.04 5.38 14.32
N LEU A 89 -0.53 4.24 13.93
CA LEU A 89 -0.39 3.70 12.58
C LEU A 89 -1.00 4.64 11.52
N SER A 90 -2.15 5.26 11.80
CA SER A 90 -2.79 6.23 10.89
C SER A 90 -1.90 7.44 10.57
N GLN A 91 -0.99 7.83 11.46
CA GLN A 91 -0.07 8.94 11.22
C GLN A 91 1.07 8.56 10.26
N ASN A 92 1.30 7.25 10.03
CA ASN A 92 2.40 6.73 9.24
C ASN A 92 1.99 6.22 7.85
N VAL A 93 0.71 6.32 7.49
CA VAL A 93 0.18 5.83 6.21
C VAL A 93 -0.53 6.93 5.41
N GLY A 94 -0.50 6.80 4.09
CA GLY A 94 -1.24 7.66 3.17
C GLY A 94 -2.65 7.13 2.89
N GLY A 95 -2.80 5.81 2.80
CA GLY A 95 -4.07 5.13 2.57
C GLY A 95 -3.99 3.67 3.00
N VAL A 96 -5.15 3.02 3.07
CA VAL A 96 -5.26 1.61 3.47
C VAL A 96 -6.14 0.84 2.49
N ILE A 97 -5.74 -0.37 2.13
CA ILE A 97 -6.54 -1.32 1.34
C ILE A 97 -6.90 -2.51 2.23
N VAL A 98 -8.18 -2.68 2.57
CA VAL A 98 -8.60 -3.69 3.56
C VAL A 98 -9.22 -4.91 2.88
N ARG A 99 -8.78 -6.12 3.24
CA ARG A 99 -9.44 -7.36 2.80
C ARG A 99 -10.83 -7.45 3.38
N VAL A 100 -11.82 -7.74 2.54
CA VAL A 100 -13.21 -7.94 2.97
C VAL A 100 -13.68 -9.37 2.73
N HIS A 101 -13.19 -10.01 1.67
CA HIS A 101 -13.59 -11.35 1.27
C HIS A 101 -12.41 -12.18 0.76
N SER A 102 -12.49 -13.50 0.93
CA SER A 102 -11.55 -14.48 0.37
C SER A 102 -12.32 -15.68 -0.19
N GLY A 103 -12.19 -15.89 -1.51
CA GLY A 103 -12.83 -16.96 -2.26
C GLY A 103 -12.22 -18.34 -2.05
N ALA A 104 -11.03 -18.41 -1.42
CA ALA A 104 -10.46 -19.68 -0.97
C ALA A 104 -11.22 -20.14 0.27
N GLN A 105 -12.43 -20.69 0.07
CA GLN A 105 -13.30 -21.14 1.15
C GLN A 105 -12.51 -22.02 2.11
N ALA A 106 -12.24 -21.45 3.29
CA ALA A 106 -11.43 -22.10 4.28
C ALA A 106 -12.14 -23.42 4.67
N LYS A 107 -11.43 -24.54 4.60
CA LYS A 107 -12.00 -25.84 5.04
C LYS A 107 -12.19 -25.90 6.55
N LYS A 108 -11.59 -24.96 7.29
CA LYS A 108 -11.63 -24.79 8.73
C LYS A 108 -11.60 -23.30 9.08
N GLU A 109 -12.29 -22.93 10.15
CA GLU A 109 -12.17 -21.61 10.75
C GLU A 109 -10.70 -21.29 11.07
N ASN A 110 -10.25 -20.08 10.75
CA ASN A 110 -8.92 -19.57 11.08
C ASN A 110 -9.03 -18.19 11.75
N ALA A 111 -7.91 -17.57 12.12
CA ALA A 111 -7.92 -16.28 12.82
C ALA A 111 -8.47 -15.12 11.96
N ALA A 112 -8.34 -15.22 10.64
CA ALA A 112 -8.52 -14.09 9.73
C ALA A 112 -9.83 -14.11 8.93
N THR A 113 -10.43 -15.28 8.69
CA THR A 113 -11.55 -15.45 7.76
C THR A 113 -12.58 -16.44 8.31
N TYR A 114 -13.87 -16.10 8.20
CA TYR A 114 -14.98 -17.01 8.45
C TYR A 114 -15.11 -18.06 7.34
N LEU A 115 -15.79 -19.18 7.60
CA LEU A 115 -16.03 -20.21 6.56
C LEU A 115 -16.75 -19.70 5.31
N ASN A 116 -17.50 -18.61 5.41
CA ASN A 116 -18.19 -17.99 4.27
C ASN A 116 -17.30 -16.99 3.48
N GLY A 117 -15.99 -16.96 3.76
CA GLY A 117 -15.04 -16.10 3.06
C GLY A 117 -14.95 -14.67 3.59
N LEU A 118 -15.86 -14.22 4.46
CA LEU A 118 -15.76 -12.89 5.05
C LEU A 118 -14.55 -12.78 5.96
N ASP A 119 -13.79 -11.71 5.78
CA ASP A 119 -12.70 -11.35 6.68
C ASP A 119 -13.26 -11.03 8.08
N LYS A 120 -12.55 -11.41 9.14
CA LYS A 120 -13.00 -11.25 10.52
C LYS A 120 -12.78 -9.83 11.05
N SER A 121 -11.83 -9.09 10.49
CA SER A 121 -11.36 -7.82 11.02
C SER A 121 -11.73 -6.62 10.14
N TYR A 122 -12.20 -6.85 8.91
CA TYR A 122 -12.46 -5.77 7.94
C TYR A 122 -13.27 -4.60 8.50
N LYS A 123 -14.33 -4.86 9.27
CA LYS A 123 -15.17 -3.79 9.83
C LYS A 123 -14.36 -2.86 10.74
N THR A 124 -13.58 -3.45 11.66
CA THR A 124 -12.77 -2.69 12.61
C THR A 124 -11.69 -1.91 11.87
N HIS A 125 -10.96 -2.54 10.94
CA HIS A 125 -9.96 -1.85 10.13
C HIS A 125 -10.54 -0.65 9.39
N ILE A 126 -11.61 -0.85 8.62
CA ILE A 126 -12.21 0.23 7.82
C ILE A 126 -12.69 1.36 8.74
N GLN A 127 -13.41 1.05 9.82
CA GLN A 127 -13.96 2.05 10.72
C GLN A 127 -12.88 2.84 11.46
N GLU A 128 -11.85 2.18 11.97
CA GLU A 128 -10.78 2.85 12.74
C GLU A 128 -9.94 3.77 11.84
N PHE A 129 -9.63 3.36 10.60
CA PHE A 129 -8.90 4.22 9.66
C PHE A 129 -9.76 5.38 9.14
N GLN A 130 -11.03 5.14 8.80
CA GLN A 130 -11.94 6.19 8.36
C GLN A 130 -12.19 7.24 9.47
N LYS A 131 -12.33 6.80 10.73
CA LYS A 131 -12.45 7.69 11.89
C LYS A 131 -11.27 8.65 12.04
N ARG A 132 -10.09 8.25 11.54
CA ARG A 132 -8.84 9.03 11.55
C ARG A 132 -8.57 9.75 10.24
N ASN A 133 -9.60 9.86 9.38
CA ASN A 133 -9.53 10.52 8.07
C ASN A 133 -8.52 9.89 7.10
N ILE A 134 -8.19 8.62 7.28
CA ILE A 134 -7.38 7.87 6.31
C ILE A 134 -8.33 7.27 5.26
N PRO A 135 -8.09 7.51 3.95
CA PRO A 135 -8.90 6.95 2.90
C PRO A 135 -8.70 5.44 2.82
N VAL A 136 -9.81 4.71 2.66
CA VAL A 136 -9.84 3.25 2.67
C VAL A 136 -10.39 2.71 1.36
N ALA A 137 -9.58 1.92 0.66
CA ALA A 137 -10.01 1.01 -0.40
C ALA A 137 -10.21 -0.40 0.18
N VAL A 138 -10.78 -1.30 -0.61
CA VAL A 138 -11.02 -2.69 -0.18
C VAL A 138 -10.60 -3.67 -1.26
N TYR A 139 -10.26 -4.90 -0.86
CA TYR A 139 -9.98 -5.98 -1.79
C TYR A 139 -10.67 -7.29 -1.43
N ALA A 140 -10.80 -8.17 -2.42
CA ALA A 140 -11.22 -9.55 -2.25
C ALA A 140 -10.24 -10.50 -2.96
N TYR A 141 -9.80 -11.54 -2.25
CA TYR A 141 -8.98 -12.62 -2.83
C TYR A 141 -9.86 -13.51 -3.71
N VAL A 142 -9.58 -13.52 -5.02
CA VAL A 142 -10.40 -14.13 -6.06
C VAL A 142 -9.95 -15.57 -6.33
N ALA A 143 -10.73 -16.54 -5.87
CA ALA A 143 -10.36 -17.96 -5.94
C ALA A 143 -11.54 -18.93 -6.14
N ALA A 144 -12.71 -18.46 -6.57
CA ALA A 144 -13.82 -19.33 -6.92
C ALA A 144 -13.46 -20.31 -8.06
N LYS A 145 -14.06 -21.50 -8.06
CA LYS A 145 -13.77 -22.56 -9.06
C LYS A 145 -14.59 -22.47 -10.35
N ASP A 146 -15.58 -21.58 -10.40
CA ASP A 146 -16.44 -21.37 -11.56
C ASP A 146 -17.07 -19.97 -11.58
N LYS A 147 -17.65 -19.59 -12.73
CA LYS A 147 -18.23 -18.24 -12.92
C LYS A 147 -19.39 -17.94 -11.97
N LYS A 148 -20.20 -18.94 -11.62
CA LYS A 148 -21.34 -18.73 -10.72
C LYS A 148 -20.85 -18.40 -9.32
N GLU A 149 -19.80 -19.08 -8.88
CA GLU A 149 -19.16 -18.77 -7.59
C GLU A 149 -18.41 -17.44 -7.64
N MET A 150 -17.75 -17.07 -8.74
CA MET A 150 -17.16 -15.73 -8.93
C MET A 150 -18.19 -14.61 -8.76
N GLU A 151 -19.37 -14.74 -9.39
CA GLU A 151 -20.45 -13.76 -9.26
C GLU A 151 -21.02 -13.71 -7.83
N LYS A 152 -21.10 -14.87 -7.16
CA LYS A 152 -21.57 -14.94 -5.78
C LYS A 152 -20.60 -14.25 -4.82
N GLU A 153 -19.30 -14.51 -4.95
CA GLU A 153 -18.26 -13.88 -4.13
C GLU A 153 -18.20 -12.37 -4.36
N ALA A 154 -18.33 -11.92 -5.61
CA ALA A 154 -18.45 -10.49 -5.93
C ALA A 154 -19.66 -9.84 -5.24
N GLU A 155 -20.80 -10.53 -5.19
CA GLU A 155 -22.00 -10.04 -4.50
C GLU A 155 -21.81 -9.95 -2.99
N GLU A 156 -21.22 -10.98 -2.37
CA GLU A 156 -20.91 -10.99 -0.95
C GLU A 156 -19.89 -9.91 -0.57
N PHE A 157 -18.82 -9.77 -1.35
CA PHE A 157 -17.82 -8.72 -1.20
C PHE A 157 -18.44 -7.32 -1.28
N TYR A 158 -19.18 -7.03 -2.36
CA TYR A 158 -19.80 -5.72 -2.55
C TYR A 158 -20.80 -5.38 -1.44
N LYS A 159 -21.65 -6.34 -1.06
CA LYS A 159 -22.63 -6.16 0.02
C LYS A 159 -21.95 -5.86 1.36
N ALA A 160 -20.83 -6.51 1.64
CA ALA A 160 -20.08 -6.31 2.88
C ALA A 160 -19.33 -4.97 2.92
N ALA A 161 -18.76 -4.54 1.79
CA ALA A 161 -17.89 -3.36 1.71
C ALA A 161 -18.63 -2.05 1.40
N SER A 162 -19.66 -2.08 0.55
CA SER A 162 -20.34 -0.87 0.07
C SER A 162 -20.93 0.05 1.15
N PRO A 163 -21.40 -0.42 2.33
CA PRO A 163 -21.86 0.48 3.39
C PRO A 163 -20.77 1.44 3.89
N TYR A 164 -19.50 1.09 3.71
CA TYR A 164 -18.35 1.89 4.15
C TYR A 164 -17.84 2.86 3.07
N LYS A 165 -18.44 2.88 1.88
CA LYS A 165 -18.07 3.78 0.78
C LYS A 165 -16.55 3.77 0.46
N PRO A 166 -15.94 2.60 0.22
CA PRO A 166 -14.51 2.53 -0.06
C PRO A 166 -14.15 3.29 -1.34
N THR A 167 -12.91 3.80 -1.40
CA THR A 167 -12.45 4.59 -2.55
C THR A 167 -12.22 3.74 -3.80
N TYR A 168 -11.91 2.45 -3.62
CA TYR A 168 -11.67 1.47 -4.67
C TYR A 168 -12.08 0.06 -4.23
N TYR A 169 -12.43 -0.77 -5.21
CA TYR A 169 -12.58 -2.22 -5.07
C TYR A 169 -11.49 -2.92 -5.87
N TRP A 170 -10.67 -3.73 -5.22
CA TRP A 170 -9.59 -4.48 -5.85
C TRP A 170 -9.92 -5.96 -5.93
N LEU A 171 -9.68 -6.56 -7.09
CA LEU A 171 -9.66 -8.01 -7.26
C LEU A 171 -8.22 -8.48 -7.07
N ASP A 172 -7.98 -9.28 -6.06
CA ASP A 172 -6.68 -9.89 -5.77
C ASP A 172 -6.61 -11.27 -6.42
N VAL A 173 -5.80 -11.40 -7.48
CA VAL A 173 -5.75 -12.58 -8.36
C VAL A 173 -4.34 -13.17 -8.36
N GLU A 174 -4.16 -14.28 -7.65
CA GLU A 174 -2.83 -14.89 -7.43
C GLU A 174 -2.77 -16.38 -7.73
N GLU A 175 -3.92 -17.05 -7.85
CA GLU A 175 -3.97 -18.49 -8.07
C GLU A 175 -4.97 -18.90 -9.16
N LYS A 176 -4.65 -19.97 -9.87
CA LYS A 176 -5.48 -20.48 -10.97
C LYS A 176 -6.49 -21.49 -10.44
N THR A 177 -7.70 -21.04 -10.19
CA THR A 177 -8.82 -21.88 -9.71
C THR A 177 -9.78 -22.30 -10.82
N MET A 178 -9.64 -21.73 -12.01
CA MET A 178 -10.46 -22.04 -13.19
C MET A 178 -9.60 -22.42 -14.40
N LYS A 179 -10.12 -23.30 -15.26
CA LYS A 179 -9.47 -23.64 -16.54
C LYS A 179 -9.23 -22.38 -17.39
N ASP A 180 -10.24 -21.52 -17.45
CA ASP A 180 -10.20 -20.20 -18.05
C ASP A 180 -10.31 -19.15 -16.93
N MET A 181 -9.16 -18.77 -16.38
CA MET A 181 -9.08 -17.86 -15.25
C MET A 181 -9.49 -16.43 -15.64
N ASN A 182 -9.11 -15.98 -16.85
CA ASN A 182 -9.49 -14.68 -17.37
C ASN A 182 -11.02 -14.52 -17.41
N ALA A 183 -11.75 -15.55 -17.85
CA ALA A 183 -13.22 -15.50 -17.86
C ALA A 183 -13.85 -15.53 -16.46
N GLY A 184 -13.15 -16.06 -15.44
CA GLY A 184 -13.57 -16.00 -14.04
C GLY A 184 -13.39 -14.60 -13.46
N VAL A 185 -12.19 -14.02 -13.64
CA VAL A 185 -11.86 -12.65 -13.25
C VAL A 185 -12.82 -11.64 -13.87
N GLU A 186 -13.12 -11.77 -15.16
CA GLU A 186 -14.10 -10.91 -15.83
C GLU A 186 -15.52 -11.07 -15.27
N ALA A 187 -15.95 -12.29 -14.92
CA ALA A 187 -17.26 -12.51 -14.33
C ALA A 187 -17.39 -11.79 -12.96
N PHE A 188 -16.35 -11.90 -12.12
CA PHE A 188 -16.28 -11.20 -10.84
C PHE A 188 -16.33 -9.67 -11.03
N ARG A 189 -15.48 -9.12 -11.91
CA ARG A 189 -15.42 -7.67 -12.22
C ARG A 189 -16.76 -7.16 -12.77
N ALA A 190 -17.35 -7.87 -13.73
CA ALA A 190 -18.62 -7.48 -14.34
C ALA A 190 -19.76 -7.47 -13.31
N LYS A 191 -19.78 -8.43 -12.38
CA LYS A 191 -20.78 -8.48 -11.31
C LYS A 191 -20.61 -7.32 -10.32
N LEU A 192 -19.38 -6.99 -9.90
CA LEU A 192 -19.14 -5.78 -9.08
C LEU A 192 -19.66 -4.52 -9.77
N GLN A 193 -19.36 -4.37 -11.06
CA GLN A 193 -19.82 -3.23 -11.85
C GLN A 193 -21.35 -3.16 -11.91
N ALA A 194 -22.01 -4.30 -12.14
CA ALA A 194 -23.48 -4.37 -12.18
C ALA A 194 -24.14 -4.03 -10.84
N LEU A 195 -23.46 -4.28 -9.71
CA LEU A 195 -23.93 -3.92 -8.37
C LEU A 195 -23.71 -2.44 -8.02
N GLY A 196 -22.92 -1.72 -8.82
CA GLY A 196 -22.70 -0.27 -8.70
C GLY A 196 -21.28 0.15 -8.35
N ALA A 197 -20.32 -0.78 -8.24
CA ALA A 197 -18.91 -0.42 -8.11
C ALA A 197 -18.42 0.30 -9.38
N LYS A 198 -17.83 1.48 -9.22
CA LYS A 198 -17.30 2.29 -10.33
C LYS A 198 -15.79 2.15 -10.49
N ASN A 199 -15.10 2.13 -9.35
CA ASN A 199 -13.64 2.06 -9.27
C ASN A 199 -13.27 0.60 -8.97
N ILE A 200 -12.89 -0.13 -10.02
CA ILE A 200 -12.59 -1.56 -9.94
C ILE A 200 -11.18 -1.78 -10.49
N GLY A 201 -10.25 -2.16 -9.62
CA GLY A 201 -8.86 -2.39 -9.94
C GLY A 201 -8.50 -3.88 -9.87
N LEU A 202 -7.37 -4.22 -10.46
CA LEU A 202 -6.81 -5.57 -10.44
C LEU A 202 -5.46 -5.56 -9.72
N TYR A 203 -5.31 -6.42 -8.73
CA TYR A 203 -4.02 -6.82 -8.19
C TYR A 203 -3.61 -8.15 -8.82
N ILE A 204 -2.43 -8.18 -9.43
CA ILE A 204 -1.94 -9.37 -10.14
C ILE A 204 -0.42 -9.33 -10.35
N GLY A 205 0.25 -10.46 -10.08
CA GLY A 205 1.67 -10.63 -10.41
C GLY A 205 1.90 -10.72 -11.92
N THR A 206 2.99 -10.14 -12.42
CA THR A 206 3.29 -10.07 -13.87
C THR A 206 3.32 -11.45 -14.53
N TYR A 207 3.97 -12.43 -13.90
CA TYR A 207 4.03 -13.80 -14.38
C TYR A 207 2.63 -14.44 -14.51
N PHE A 208 1.80 -14.31 -13.48
CA PHE A 208 0.44 -14.89 -13.48
C PHE A 208 -0.45 -14.23 -14.54
N MET A 209 -0.33 -12.91 -14.70
CA MET A 209 -1.02 -12.13 -15.73
C MET A 209 -0.70 -12.67 -17.13
N GLU A 210 0.58 -12.86 -17.45
CA GLU A 210 1.03 -13.36 -18.74
C GLU A 210 0.69 -14.85 -18.96
N GLU A 211 1.01 -15.70 -17.99
CA GLU A 211 0.81 -17.16 -18.06
C GLU A 211 -0.65 -17.53 -18.32
N HIS A 212 -1.59 -16.76 -17.76
CA HIS A 212 -3.02 -17.03 -17.88
C HIS A 212 -3.77 -16.03 -18.76
N SER A 213 -3.04 -15.16 -19.46
CA SER A 213 -3.59 -14.18 -20.40
C SER A 213 -4.74 -13.38 -19.76
N ILE A 214 -4.53 -12.92 -18.52
CA ILE A 214 -5.52 -12.13 -17.80
C ILE A 214 -5.57 -10.73 -18.42
N SER A 215 -6.73 -10.34 -18.93
CA SER A 215 -6.93 -9.03 -19.54
C SER A 215 -7.10 -7.95 -18.46
N THR A 216 -6.37 -6.85 -18.62
CA THR A 216 -6.43 -5.67 -17.74
C THR A 216 -7.34 -4.56 -18.28
N ASP A 217 -7.77 -4.63 -19.54
CA ASP A 217 -8.37 -3.52 -20.30
C ASP A 217 -9.65 -2.92 -19.69
N LYS A 218 -10.38 -3.72 -18.92
CA LYS A 218 -11.65 -3.34 -18.30
C LYS A 218 -11.52 -2.87 -16.86
N PHE A 219 -10.32 -2.92 -16.30
CA PHE A 219 -10.03 -2.41 -14.96
C PHE A 219 -9.65 -0.93 -15.03
N THR A 220 -10.00 -0.19 -13.99
CA THR A 220 -9.73 1.26 -13.93
C THR A 220 -8.37 1.57 -13.29
N ALA A 221 -7.74 0.57 -12.66
CA ALA A 221 -6.38 0.67 -12.15
C ALA A 221 -5.71 -0.71 -12.07
N LEU A 222 -4.37 -0.71 -12.11
CA LEU A 222 -3.54 -1.90 -11.98
C LEU A 222 -2.60 -1.78 -10.78
N TRP A 223 -2.55 -2.82 -9.96
CA TRP A 223 -1.71 -2.96 -8.79
C TRP A 223 -0.85 -4.21 -8.97
N ILE A 224 0.48 -4.08 -8.91
CA ILE A 224 1.37 -5.20 -9.21
C ILE A 224 2.30 -5.45 -8.01
N PRO A 225 2.43 -6.69 -7.52
CA PRO A 225 3.44 -7.05 -6.53
C PRO A 225 4.79 -7.34 -7.19
N THR A 226 5.87 -6.86 -6.57
CA THR A 226 7.24 -7.31 -6.83
C THR A 226 8.11 -6.96 -5.63
N TYR A 227 8.62 -7.97 -4.91
CA TYR A 227 9.26 -7.75 -3.61
C TYR A 227 10.79 -7.73 -3.62
N GLY A 228 11.41 -8.22 -4.70
CA GLY A 228 12.86 -8.39 -4.77
C GLY A 228 13.38 -9.22 -3.58
N PHE A 229 14.14 -8.60 -2.68
CA PHE A 229 14.64 -9.28 -1.46
C PHE A 229 13.60 -9.41 -0.34
N ASP A 230 12.48 -8.70 -0.42
CA ASP A 230 11.39 -8.70 0.57
C ASP A 230 11.89 -8.39 2.00
N ASP A 231 12.70 -7.34 2.13
CA ASP A 231 13.37 -6.93 3.38
C ASP A 231 12.77 -5.66 4.01
N GLY A 232 11.57 -5.28 3.57
CA GLY A 232 10.89 -4.06 4.01
C GLY A 232 11.17 -2.82 3.17
N TYR A 233 12.07 -2.90 2.18
CA TYR A 233 12.47 -1.76 1.34
C TYR A 233 12.16 -1.97 -0.14
N TYR A 234 11.88 -0.87 -0.85
CA TYR A 234 11.79 -0.89 -2.30
C TYR A 234 13.17 -1.15 -2.92
N ASN A 235 13.34 -2.35 -3.51
CA ASN A 235 14.60 -2.78 -4.11
C ASN A 235 14.43 -3.46 -5.48
N ALA A 236 13.20 -3.59 -5.98
CA ALA A 236 12.87 -4.15 -7.29
C ALA A 236 11.58 -3.52 -7.82
N ALA A 237 11.44 -3.42 -9.14
CA ALA A 237 10.22 -2.95 -9.81
C ALA A 237 9.58 -4.10 -10.60
N PRO A 238 8.26 -4.08 -10.82
CA PRO A 238 7.60 -4.99 -11.74
C PRO A 238 8.26 -5.07 -13.11
N ASP A 239 8.63 -6.28 -13.52
CA ASP A 239 9.14 -6.55 -14.88
C ASP A 239 7.95 -6.65 -15.84
N THR A 240 7.50 -5.51 -16.35
CA THR A 240 6.42 -5.42 -17.33
C THR A 240 6.49 -4.11 -18.11
N ASN A 241 5.98 -4.14 -19.34
CA ASN A 241 5.74 -2.92 -20.14
C ASN A 241 4.33 -2.35 -19.92
N THR A 242 3.47 -3.05 -19.17
CA THR A 242 2.12 -2.59 -18.85
C THR A 242 2.21 -1.50 -17.80
N GLU A 243 1.61 -0.34 -18.08
CA GLU A 243 1.48 0.74 -17.10
C GLU A 243 0.67 0.28 -15.88
N TYR A 244 1.17 0.58 -14.68
CA TYR A 244 0.51 0.27 -13.42
C TYR A 244 0.46 1.50 -12.51
N ASP A 245 -0.53 1.52 -11.62
CA ASP A 245 -0.81 2.64 -10.73
C ASP A 245 -0.15 2.44 -9.35
N LEU A 246 -0.20 1.21 -8.85
CA LEU A 246 0.24 0.86 -7.50
C LEU A 246 1.22 -0.31 -7.55
N HIS A 247 2.22 -0.29 -6.67
CA HIS A 247 3.22 -1.34 -6.54
C HIS A 247 3.29 -1.80 -5.09
N GLN A 248 2.98 -3.07 -4.83
CA GLN A 248 3.29 -3.72 -3.55
C GLN A 248 4.75 -4.16 -3.59
N TYR A 249 5.59 -3.48 -2.83
CA TYR A 249 7.05 -3.63 -2.96
C TYR A 249 7.67 -4.51 -1.88
N THR A 250 6.91 -4.89 -0.85
CA THR A 250 7.36 -5.76 0.23
C THR A 250 6.17 -6.29 1.00
N SER A 251 6.29 -7.52 1.51
CA SER A 251 5.41 -8.09 2.53
C SER A 251 5.98 -7.95 3.95
N GLN A 252 7.27 -7.64 4.06
CA GLN A 252 7.99 -7.51 5.33
C GLN A 252 8.22 -6.07 5.81
N GLY A 253 7.29 -5.16 5.49
CA GLY A 253 7.37 -3.79 5.96
C GLY A 253 7.14 -3.65 7.47
N GLN A 254 7.70 -2.60 8.06
CA GLN A 254 7.49 -2.27 9.48
C GLN A 254 7.17 -0.80 9.63
N LEU A 255 6.05 -0.48 10.29
CA LEU A 255 5.62 0.87 10.59
C LEU A 255 5.27 0.99 12.06
N ASN A 256 5.50 2.18 12.63
CA ASN A 256 5.08 2.47 14.00
C ASN A 256 3.56 2.29 14.13
N GLY A 257 3.14 1.65 15.23
CA GLY A 257 1.74 1.35 15.51
C GLY A 257 1.34 -0.11 15.23
N PHE A 258 2.25 -0.93 14.70
CA PHE A 258 2.08 -2.39 14.62
C PHE A 258 3.43 -3.09 14.73
N SER A 259 3.53 -4.15 15.53
CA SER A 259 4.80 -4.83 15.84
C SER A 259 5.19 -5.93 14.85
N HIS A 260 4.32 -6.29 13.91
CA HIS A 260 4.57 -7.33 12.92
C HIS A 260 4.65 -6.74 11.52
N TYR A 261 4.84 -7.63 10.54
CA TYR A 261 5.01 -7.24 9.15
C TYR A 261 3.71 -6.70 8.53
N LEU A 262 3.89 -5.70 7.66
CA LEU A 262 2.86 -5.10 6.83
C LEU A 262 3.26 -5.20 5.37
N ASP A 263 2.27 -5.47 4.53
CA ASP A 263 2.39 -5.30 3.10
C ASP A 263 2.42 -3.79 2.80
N LEU A 264 3.52 -3.33 2.17
CA LEU A 264 3.71 -1.92 1.84
C LEU A 264 3.63 -1.69 0.34
N ASN A 265 2.96 -0.60 0.02
CA ASN A 265 2.68 -0.16 -1.32
C ASN A 265 3.13 1.27 -1.52
N GLN A 266 3.46 1.57 -2.76
CA GLN A 266 3.69 2.92 -3.26
C GLN A 266 2.99 3.10 -4.59
N ILE A 267 2.66 4.34 -4.92
CA ILE A 267 2.28 4.68 -6.30
C ILE A 267 3.49 4.41 -7.20
N ALA A 268 3.24 3.88 -8.39
CA ALA A 268 4.28 3.58 -9.35
C ALA A 268 5.24 4.79 -9.52
N PRO A 269 6.56 4.62 -9.34
CA PRO A 269 7.51 5.74 -9.37
C PRO A 269 7.54 6.50 -10.71
N THR A 270 7.05 5.88 -11.78
CA THR A 270 6.96 6.44 -13.13
C THR A 270 5.71 7.30 -13.36
N GLN A 271 4.77 7.33 -12.41
CA GLN A 271 3.49 8.03 -12.52
C GLN A 271 3.46 9.35 -11.75
N ASP A 272 2.53 10.23 -12.12
CA ASP A 272 2.22 11.44 -11.36
C ASP A 272 1.61 11.06 -10.00
N GLN A 273 2.40 11.27 -8.94
CA GLN A 273 2.08 10.84 -7.58
C GLN A 273 0.76 11.45 -7.08
N GLU A 274 0.50 12.74 -7.33
CA GLU A 274 -0.70 13.39 -6.83
C GLU A 274 -1.93 12.96 -7.65
N ALA A 275 -1.79 12.85 -8.97
CA ALA A 275 -2.87 12.44 -9.85
C ALA A 275 -3.31 11.00 -9.55
N ILE A 276 -2.37 10.06 -9.39
CA ILE A 276 -2.69 8.68 -9.04
C ILE A 276 -3.23 8.59 -7.61
N TYR A 277 -2.67 9.32 -6.66
CA TYR A 277 -3.22 9.33 -5.30
C TYR A 277 -4.68 9.80 -5.31
N ARG A 278 -4.99 10.86 -6.05
CA ARG A 278 -6.36 11.35 -6.23
C ARG A 278 -7.26 10.34 -6.95
N LYS A 279 -6.74 9.60 -7.94
CA LYS A 279 -7.46 8.52 -8.63
C LYS A 279 -7.85 7.40 -7.66
N LEU A 280 -6.93 6.97 -6.79
CA LEU A 280 -7.10 5.79 -5.95
C LEU A 280 -7.77 6.08 -4.59
N PHE A 281 -7.53 7.25 -4.00
CA PHE A 281 -7.87 7.55 -2.61
C PHE A 281 -8.70 8.82 -2.40
N LYS A 282 -9.24 9.43 -3.47
CA LYS A 282 -10.23 10.51 -3.31
C LYS A 282 -11.52 9.97 -2.68
N VAL A 283 -11.83 10.46 -1.48
CA VAL A 283 -13.11 10.19 -0.82
C VAL A 283 -14.22 10.98 -1.51
N GLN A 284 -15.28 10.28 -1.94
CA GLN A 284 -16.46 10.96 -2.47
C GLN A 284 -17.16 11.70 -1.33
N LYS A 285 -17.20 13.03 -1.38
CA LYS A 285 -18.04 13.83 -0.48
C LYS A 285 -19.48 13.63 -0.93
N ASP A 286 -20.33 13.10 -0.05
CA ASP A 286 -21.76 13.07 -0.30
C ASP A 286 -22.23 14.50 -0.61
N GLY A 287 -22.93 14.68 -1.73
CA GLY A 287 -23.51 15.97 -2.11
C GLY A 287 -24.63 16.45 -1.20
N SER A 288 -24.81 15.88 0.00
CA SER A 288 -25.77 16.33 1.00
C SER A 288 -25.18 17.48 1.82
N SER A 289 -25.01 18.63 1.17
CA SER A 289 -25.17 19.91 1.85
C SER A 289 -26.66 20.25 1.82
N SER A 290 -27.21 20.49 3.02
CA SER A 290 -28.58 20.88 3.40
C SER A 290 -29.70 19.86 3.17
#